data_AF-A0A2D0I5L3-F1
#
_entry.id   AF-A0A2D0I5L3-F1
#
_cell.length_a   1.000
_cell.length_b   1.000
_cell.length_c   1.000
_cell.angle_alpha   90.00
_cell.angle_beta   90.00
_cell.angle_gamma   90.00
#
_symmetry.space_group_name_H-M   'P 1'
#
loop_
_entity.id
_entity.type
_entity.pdbx_description
1 polymer ?
#
loop_
_entity_poly.entity_id
_entity_poly.type
_entity_poly.pdbx_seq_one_letter_code
_entity_poly.pdbx_strand_id
1 'polypeptide(L)' 'MKDNEPTLESLDDYDTLKGSKKRVVWSVILIGLLIGIIFVVVKSYYGGVNDSISVQEAIGKVPVK' A
#
# COMPACT_ATOMS: atom_id res chain seq x y z
N MET A 1 -40.21 17.25 26.11
CA MET A 1 -39.85 15.81 26.11
C MET A 1 -39.68 15.39 24.67
N LYS A 2 -38.52 15.70 24.11
CA LYS A 2 -38.01 15.19 22.84
C LYS A 2 -36.57 14.78 23.17
N ASP A 3 -35.93 13.98 22.34
CA ASP A 3 -34.50 13.61 22.48
C ASP A 3 -34.22 12.25 23.17
N ASN A 4 -35.07 11.24 22.93
CA ASN A 4 -34.79 9.84 23.31
C ASN A 4 -34.49 8.91 22.13
N GLU A 5 -34.31 9.44 20.91
CA GLU A 5 -33.96 8.59 19.77
C GLU A 5 -32.43 8.47 19.67
N PRO A 6 -31.86 7.26 19.86
CA PRO A 6 -30.44 7.07 19.65
C PRO A 6 -30.14 7.31 18.18
N THR A 7 -29.36 8.35 17.90
CA THR A 7 -28.88 8.65 16.56
C THR A 7 -27.80 7.65 16.17
N LEU A 8 -27.62 7.41 14.88
CA LEU A 8 -26.57 6.52 14.41
C LEU A 8 -25.18 6.96 14.89
N GLU A 9 -24.95 8.26 15.00
CA GLU A 9 -23.71 8.83 15.55
C GLU A 9 -23.50 8.59 17.06
N SER A 10 -24.53 8.22 17.82
CA SER A 10 -24.40 7.91 19.25
C SER A 10 -24.00 6.45 19.52
N LEU A 11 -23.96 5.61 18.48
CA LEU A 11 -23.42 4.27 18.58
C LEU A 11 -21.88 4.35 18.63
N ASP A 12 -21.30 3.83 19.71
CA ASP A 12 -19.86 3.87 20.04
C ASP A 12 -18.93 3.41 18.90
N ASP A 13 -19.45 2.61 17.97
CA ASP A 13 -18.70 2.03 16.85
C ASP A 13 -19.17 2.57 15.48
N TYR A 14 -20.11 3.51 15.39
CA TYR A 14 -20.56 4.05 14.10
C TYR A 14 -19.47 4.83 13.37
N ASP A 15 -18.59 5.44 14.15
CA ASP A 15 -17.38 6.10 13.68
C ASP A 15 -16.17 5.19 13.97
N THR A 16 -16.16 4.02 13.31
CA THR A 16 -15.15 2.94 13.42
C THR A 16 -13.68 3.39 13.24
N LEU A 17 -13.44 4.66 12.87
CA LEU A 17 -12.12 5.28 12.68
C LEU A 17 -11.88 6.54 13.55
N LYS A 18 -12.53 6.66 14.71
CA LYS A 18 -12.16 7.70 15.69
C LYS A 18 -11.13 7.20 16.71
N GLY A 19 -10.19 8.08 17.06
CA GLY A 19 -9.22 7.85 18.14
C GLY A 19 -8.08 6.86 17.82
N SER A 20 -7.96 5.82 18.63
CA SER A 20 -6.84 4.87 18.66
C SER A 20 -6.80 3.96 17.43
N LYS A 21 -7.95 3.48 16.94
CA LYS A 21 -8.05 2.61 15.76
C LYS A 21 -7.46 3.27 14.51
N LYS A 22 -7.72 4.56 14.28
CA LYS A 22 -7.14 5.33 13.16
C LYS A 22 -5.63 5.43 13.23
N ARG A 23 -5.06 5.62 14.43
CA ARG A 23 -3.61 5.67 14.63
C ARG A 23 -2.95 4.35 14.25
N VAL A 24 -3.56 3.22 14.65
CA VAL A 24 -3.04 1.89 14.30
C VAL A 24 -3.07 1.67 12.79
N VAL A 25 -4.18 1.98 12.12
CA VAL A 25 -4.28 1.86 10.65
C VAL A 25 -3.23 2.73 9.95
N TRP A 26 -3.05 3.97 10.39
CA TRP A 26 -2.02 4.86 9.86
C TRP A 26 -0.61 4.33 10.10
N SER A 27 -0.32 3.78 11.29
CA SER A 27 0.97 3.17 11.60
C SER A 27 1.27 1.97 10.69
N VAL A 28 0.28 1.12 10.42
CA VAL A 28 0.44 -0.04 9.53
C VAL A 28 0.75 0.41 8.10
N ILE A 29 0.02 1.41 7.60
CA ILE A 29 0.26 2.00 6.27
C ILE A 29 1.68 2.58 6.21
N LEU A 30 2.10 3.31 7.24
CA LEU A 30 3.42 3.92 7.29
C LEU A 30 4.53 2.87 7.23
N ILE A 31 4.40 1.78 8.01
CA ILE A 31 5.38 0.68 8.04
C ILE A 31 5.44 -0.03 6.69
N GLY A 32 4.28 -0.31 6.08
CA GLY A 32 4.22 -0.92 4.75
C GLY A 32 4.93 -0.07 3.69
N LEU A 33 4.72 1.26 3.72
CA LEU A 33 5.41 2.19 2.84
C LEU A 33 6.93 2.18 3.09
N LEU A 34 7.34 2.17 4.35
CA LEU A 34 8.75 2.21 4.76
C LEU A 34 9.52 0.99 4.25
N ILE A 35 8.92 -0.20 4.33
CA ILE A 35 9.51 -1.42 3.78
C ILE A 35 9.67 -1.33 2.26
N GLY A 36 8.67 -0.79 1.56
CA GLY A 36 8.75 -0.54 0.12
C GLY A 36 9.89 0.41 -0.27
N ILE A 37 10.07 1.50 0.48
CA ILE A 37 11.18 2.44 0.27
C ILE A 37 12.53 1.75 0.47
N ILE A 38 12.69 0.99 1.56
CA ILE A 38 13.93 0.25 1.83
C ILE A 38 14.25 -0.71 0.68
N PHE A 39 13.25 -1.44 0.17
CA PHE A 39 13.43 -2.36 -0.94
C PHE A 39 13.92 -1.64 -2.22
N VAL A 40 13.30 -0.50 -2.57
CA VAL A 40 13.71 0.28 -3.74
C VAL A 40 15.13 0.83 -3.57
N VAL A 41 15.48 1.35 -2.39
CA VAL A 41 16.82 1.87 -2.10
C VAL A 41 17.87 0.76 -2.21
N VAL A 42 17.61 -0.41 -1.60
CA VAL A 42 18.51 -1.56 -1.69
C VAL A 42 18.66 -2.02 -3.13
N LYS A 43 17.56 -2.14 -3.89
CA LYS A 43 17.61 -2.50 -5.31
C LYS A 43 18.37 -1.47 -6.15
N SER A 44 18.23 -0.18 -5.86
CA SER A 44 18.95 0.86 -6.61
C SER A 44 20.44 0.88 -6.30
N TYR A 45 20.83 0.62 -5.05
CA TYR A 45 22.22 0.70 -4.61
C TYR A 45 23.00 -0.58 -4.88
N TYR A 46 22.37 -1.74 -4.66
CA TYR A 46 22.99 -3.06 -4.81
C TYR A 46 22.55 -3.82 -6.07
N GLY A 47 21.44 -3.43 -6.70
CA GLY A 47 20.96 -4.02 -7.95
C GLY A 47 21.61 -3.44 -9.20
N GLY A 48 22.52 -2.48 -9.06
CA GLY A 48 23.47 -2.08 -10.10
C GLY A 48 24.56 -3.15 -10.28
N VAL A 49 24.17 -4.38 -10.58
CA VAL A 49 25.11 -5.35 -11.15
C VAL A 49 25.27 -4.99 -12.62
N ASN A 50 26.50 -4.76 -13.07
CA ASN A 50 26.83 -4.40 -14.45
C ASN A 50 26.38 -5.47 -15.50
N ASP A 51 25.88 -6.62 -15.03
CA ASP A 51 25.31 -7.73 -15.81
C ASP A 51 23.77 -7.77 -15.78
N SER A 52 23.07 -6.64 -15.62
CA SER A 52 21.64 -6.61 -15.92
C SER A 52 21.46 -6.66 -17.44
N ILE A 53 21.32 -7.86 -18.00
CA ILE A 53 20.87 -8.06 -19.38
C ILE A 53 19.45 -7.49 -19.44
N SER A 54 19.32 -6.30 -20.04
CA SER A 54 18.03 -5.74 -20.41
C SER A 54 17.41 -6.66 -21.45
N VAL A 55 16.55 -7.57 -21.01
CA VAL A 55 15.77 -8.41 -21.90
C VAL A 55 14.76 -7.47 -22.56
N GLN A 56 15.14 -6.88 -23.69
CA GLN A 56 14.16 -6.30 -24.59
C GLN A 56 13.25 -7.44 -25.01
N GLU A 57 12.03 -7.48 -24.47
CA GLU A 57 10.95 -8.34 -24.97
C GLU A 57 10.55 -7.89 -26.38
N ALA A 58 11.47 -8.02 -27.34
CA ALA A 58 11.11 -8.07 -28.73
C ALA A 58 10.47 -9.44 -28.94
N ILE A 59 9.14 -9.51 -28.84
CA ILE A 59 8.40 -10.67 -29.32
C ILE A 59 8.75 -10.83 -30.81
N GLY A 60 9.68 -11.74 -31.09
CA GLY A 60 10.07 -12.09 -32.44
C GLY A 60 8.82 -12.62 -33.13
N LYS A 61 8.26 -11.85 -34.07
CA LYS A 61 7.18 -12.34 -34.94
C LYS A 61 7.72 -13.51 -35.72
N VAL A 62 7.33 -14.72 -35.32
CA VAL A 62 7.64 -15.94 -36.06
C VAL A 62 6.77 -15.94 -37.33
N PRO A 63 7.36 -16.01 -38.53
CA PRO A 63 6.57 -16.11 -39.75
C PRO A 63 5.92 -17.49 -39.80
N VAL A 64 4.59 -17.53 -39.78
CA VAL A 64 3.82 -18.74 -40.04
C VAL A 64 3.76 -18.91 -41.56
N LYS A 65 4.28 -20.04 -42.04
CA LYS A 65 4.34 -20.40 -43.46
C LYS A 65 3.03 -21.05 -43.91
#